data_AF-A0A928Z597-F1
#
_entry.id   AF-A0A928Z597-F1
#
_cell.length_a   1.000
_cell.length_b   1.000
_cell.length_c   1.000
_cell.angle_alpha   90.00
_cell.angle_beta   90.00
_cell.angle_gamma   90.00
#
_symmetry.space_group_name_H-M   'P 1'
#
loop_
_entity.id
_entity.type
_entity.pdbx_description
1 polymer ?
#
loop_
_entity_poly.entity_id
_entity_poly.type
_entity_poly.pdbx_seq_one_letter_code
_entity_poly.pdbx_strand_id
1 'polypeptide(L)' 'WQNIRVRSEGDTARIEVLPEDVKKFVLETDLSTLISRFKSFGFLYTTLDLEGYRSGKLNDVLAFKTPMSQSPTA' A
#
# COMPACT_ATOMS: atom_id res chain seq x y z
N TRP A 1 -6.51 -13.54 5.56
CA TRP A 1 -6.19 -12.13 5.82
C TRP A 1 -7.34 -11.47 6.55
N GLN A 2 -7.11 -10.79 7.68
CA GLN A 2 -8.19 -10.15 8.46
C GLN A 2 -8.52 -8.73 7.96
N ASN A 3 -7.52 -7.99 7.46
CA ASN A 3 -7.69 -6.64 6.91
C ASN A 3 -7.00 -6.56 5.54
N ILE A 4 -7.75 -6.83 4.48
CA ILE A 4 -7.32 -6.66 3.09
C ILE A 4 -8.26 -5.72 2.36
N ARG A 5 -7.69 -4.86 1.52
CA ARG A 5 -8.43 -4.06 0.56
C ARG A 5 -7.84 -4.25 -0.83
N VAL A 6 -8.69 -4.18 -1.84
CA VAL A 6 -8.27 -4.01 -3.23
C VAL A 6 -8.84 -2.70 -3.71
N ARG A 7 -7.98 -1.83 -4.25
CA ARG A 7 -8.39 -0.59 -4.91
C ARG A 7 -8.27 -0.75 -6.41
N SER A 8 -9.29 -0.26 -7.12
CA SER A 8 -9.31 -0.17 -8.56
C SER A 8 -8.84 1.22 -8.97
N GLU A 9 -7.72 1.29 -9.68
CA GLU A 9 -7.15 2.54 -10.20
C GLU A 9 -6.82 2.35 -11.69
N GLY A 10 -7.73 2.80 -12.56
CA GLY A 10 -7.67 2.49 -13.99
C GLY A 10 -7.56 0.98 -14.20
N ASP A 11 -6.50 0.56 -14.90
CA ASP A 11 -6.26 -0.85 -15.24
C ASP A 11 -5.49 -1.62 -14.15
N THR A 12 -5.34 -1.02 -12.96
CA THR A 12 -4.56 -1.58 -11.85
C THR A 12 -5.43 -1.97 -10.68
N ALA A 13 -5.29 -3.24 -10.25
CA ALA A 13 -5.76 -3.70 -8.95
C ALA A 13 -4.62 -3.54 -7.93
N ARG A 14 -4.72 -2.56 -7.03
CA ARG A 14 -3.76 -2.38 -5.92
C ARG A 14 -4.27 -3.06 -4.66
N ILE A 15 -3.52 -4.04 -4.19
CA ILE A 15 -3.78 -4.78 -2.95
C ILE A 15 -3.15 -4.03 -1.78
N GLU A 16 -3.90 -3.85 -0.72
CA GLU A 16 -3.46 -3.23 0.54
C GLU A 16 -3.72 -4.23 1.67
N VAL A 17 -2.67 -4.62 2.39
CA VAL A 17 -2.70 -5.45 3.62
C VAL A 17 -2.21 -4.60 4.79
N LEU A 18 -2.36 -5.06 6.04
CA LEU A 18 -1.70 -4.37 7.16
C LEU A 18 -0.18 -4.30 6.95
N PRO A 19 0.49 -3.23 7.41
CA PRO A 19 1.95 -3.08 7.25
C PRO A 19 2.73 -4.29 7.78
N GLU A 20 2.32 -4.84 8.93
CA GLU A 20 2.92 -6.03 9.55
C GLU A 20 2.71 -7.31 8.71
N ASP A 21 1.68 -7.34 7.86
CA ASP A 21 1.32 -8.49 7.04
C ASP A 21 2.00 -8.49 5.66
N VAL A 22 2.62 -7.40 5.21
CA VAL A 22 3.19 -7.28 3.84
C VAL A 22 4.16 -8.42 3.53
N LYS A 23 5.11 -8.70 4.42
CA LYS A 23 6.10 -9.77 4.21
C LYS A 23 5.44 -11.14 4.19
N LYS A 24 4.53 -11.38 5.13
CA LYS A 24 3.77 -12.63 5.22
C LYS A 24 2.93 -12.85 3.96
N PHE A 25 2.31 -11.81 3.44
CA PHE A 25 1.51 -11.84 2.22
C PHE A 25 2.31 -12.32 1.03
N VAL A 26 3.51 -11.78 0.82
CA VAL A 26 4.38 -12.18 -0.29
C VAL A 26 4.87 -13.62 -0.15
N LEU A 27 5.13 -14.08 1.07
CA LEU A 27 5.66 -15.43 1.33
C LEU A 27 4.59 -16.52 1.29
N GLU A 28 3.38 -16.23 1.76
CA GLU A 28 2.33 -17.24 1.96
C GLU A 28 1.24 -17.23 0.88
N THR A 29 1.16 -16.17 0.07
CA THR A 29 0.16 -16.08 -1.01
C THR A 29 0.72 -16.68 -2.29
N ASP A 30 -0.06 -17.53 -2.96
CA ASP A 30 0.21 -17.89 -4.35
C ASP A 30 -0.03 -16.68 -5.27
N LEU A 31 1.04 -15.92 -5.49
CA LEU A 31 1.02 -14.71 -6.31
C LEU A 31 0.64 -15.01 -7.76
N SER A 32 0.99 -16.20 -8.28
CA SER A 32 0.71 -16.56 -9.67
C SER A 32 -0.79 -16.74 -9.92
N THR A 33 -1.46 -17.45 -9.02
CA THR A 33 -2.92 -17.62 -9.04
C THR A 33 -3.62 -16.28 -8.82
N LEU A 34 -3.13 -15.48 -7.87
CA LEU A 34 -3.68 -14.16 -7.56
C LEU A 34 -3.66 -13.22 -8.79
N ILE A 35 -2.49 -13.09 -9.43
CA ILE A 35 -2.32 -12.26 -10.64
C ILE A 35 -3.24 -12.76 -11.76
N SER A 36 -3.31 -14.08 -11.96
CA SER A 36 -4.14 -14.67 -13.01
C SER A 36 -5.64 -14.39 -12.79
N ARG A 37 -6.09 -14.40 -11.52
CA ARG A 37 -7.47 -14.03 -11.16
C ARG A 37 -7.76 -12.56 -11.46
N PHE A 38 -6.89 -11.64 -11.06
CA PHE A 38 -7.10 -10.22 -11.37
C PHE A 38 -7.07 -9.92 -12.88
N LYS A 39 -6.19 -10.59 -13.64
CA LYS A 39 -6.21 -10.51 -15.11
C LYS A 39 -7.53 -11.00 -15.70
N SER A 40 -8.11 -12.08 -15.15
CA SER A 40 -9.42 -12.57 -15.59
C SER A 40 -10.57 -11.59 -15.30
N PHE A 41 -10.38 -10.65 -14.37
CA PHE A 41 -11.34 -9.57 -14.09
C PHE A 41 -11.12 -8.31 -14.94
N GLY A 42 -10.13 -8.30 -15.82
CA GLY A 42 -9.86 -7.19 -16.74
C GLY A 42 -8.75 -6.24 -16.31
N PHE A 43 -8.05 -6.50 -15.19
CA PHE A 43 -6.90 -5.68 -14.79
C PHE A 43 -5.65 -6.05 -15.59
N LEU A 44 -4.92 -5.04 -16.06
CA LEU A 44 -3.61 -5.24 -16.69
C LEU A 44 -2.52 -5.45 -15.64
N TYR A 45 -2.65 -4.79 -14.50
CA TYR A 45 -1.65 -4.79 -13.43
C TYR A 45 -2.26 -5.20 -12.09
N THR A 46 -1.51 -6.00 -11.33
CA THR A 46 -1.81 -6.31 -9.93
C THR A 46 -0.61 -5.89 -9.10
N THR A 47 -0.82 -4.99 -8.15
CA THR A 47 0.26 -4.42 -7.33
C THR A 47 -0.03 -4.63 -5.85
N LEU A 48 1.02 -4.58 -5.03
CA LEU A 48 0.94 -4.60 -3.56
C LEU A 48 1.44 -3.25 -3.04
N ASP A 49 0.63 -2.58 -2.22
CA ASP A 49 1.07 -1.38 -1.49
C ASP A 49 2.03 -1.79 -0.37
N LEU A 50 3.29 -1.38 -0.48
CA LEU A 50 4.34 -1.69 0.48
C LEU A 50 4.23 -0.86 1.77
N GLU A 51 3.53 0.27 1.76
CA GLU A 51 3.23 1.03 2.98
C GLU A 51 2.12 0.35 3.81
N GLY A 52 1.31 -0.48 3.16
CA GLY A 52 0.16 -1.16 3.71
C GLY A 52 -1.06 -0.27 3.93
N TYR A 53 -2.14 -0.89 4.36
CA TYR A 53 -3.38 -0.25 4.77
C TYR A 53 -3.19 0.38 6.17
N ARG A 54 -3.18 1.71 6.24
CA ARG A 54 -3.20 2.47 7.49
C ARG A 54 -4.49 3.29 7.59
N SER A 55 -5.20 3.17 8.70
CA SER A 55 -6.27 4.11 9.05
C SER A 55 -5.64 5.45 9.43
N GLY A 56 -5.88 6.51 8.66
CA GLY A 56 -5.53 7.88 9.06
C GLY A 56 -4.48 8.64 8.22
N LYS A 57 -4.29 8.35 6.92
CA LYS A 57 -3.37 9.10 6.02
C LYS A 57 -3.62 10.63 5.91
N LEU A 58 -4.60 11.19 6.62
CA LEU A 58 -4.81 12.64 6.75
C LEU A 58 -3.74 13.32 7.63
N ASN A 59 -3.08 12.59 8.53
CA ASN A 59 -2.10 13.17 9.47
C ASN A 59 -0.65 13.16 8.96
N ASP A 60 -0.29 12.26 8.06
CA ASP A 60 1.11 12.11 7.60
C ASP A 60 1.55 13.29 6.71
N VAL A 61 0.62 13.90 5.96
CA VAL A 61 0.89 15.07 5.10
C VAL A 61 1.29 16.32 5.93
N LEU A 62 0.88 16.39 7.20
CA LEU A 62 1.18 17.55 8.07
C LEU A 62 2.60 17.52 8.65
N ALA A 63 3.19 16.34 8.84
CA ALA A 63 4.54 16.22 9.41
C ALA A 63 5.65 16.68 8.44
N PHE A 64 5.42 16.57 7.13
CA PHE A 64 6.39 17.01 6.11
C PHE A 64 6.39 18.53 5.87
N LYS A 65 5.48 19.29 6.49
CA LYS A 65 5.29 20.73 6.22
C LYS A 65 5.96 21.68 7.22
N THR A 66 6.71 21.18 8.21
CA THR A 66 7.46 22.05 9.13
C THR A 66 8.92 22.13 8.70
N PRO A 67 9.38 23.18 7.98
CA PRO A 67 10.81 23.43 7.88
C PRO A 67 11.33 23.77 9.28
N MET A 68 12.29 22.99 9.78
CA MET A 68 13.09 23.35 10.94
C MET A 68 13.74 24.72 10.65
N SER A 69 13.24 25.79 11.28
CA SER A 69 13.96 27.06 11.31
C SER A 69 15.24 26.82 12.08
N GLN A 70 16.37 26.89 11.38
CA GLN A 70 17.69 26.86 12.00
C GLN A 70 17.77 27.98 13.06
N SER A 71 18.11 27.60 14.28
CA SER A 71 18.51 28.56 15.31
C SER A 71 19.90 29.10 14.93
N PRO A 72 20.13 30.42 14.87
CA PRO A 72 21.48 30.93 14.72
C PRO A 72 22.24 30.70 16.02
N THR A 73 23.34 29.96 15.94
CA THR A 73 24.29 29.73 17.04
C THR A 73 24.89 31.06 17.49
N ALA A 74 25.16 31.13 18.80
CA ALA A 74 25.76 32.20 19.58
C ALA A 74 26.98 32.90 18.97
#